data_AF-W6MPS4-F1
#
_entry.id   AF-W6MPS4-F1
#
_cell.length_a   1.000
_cell.length_b   1.000
_cell.length_c   1.000
_cell.angle_alpha   90.00
_cell.angle_beta   90.00
_cell.angle_gamma   90.00
#
_symmetry.space_group_name_H-M   'P 1'
#
loop_
_entity.id
_entity.type
_entity.pdbx_description
1 polymer ?
#
loop_
_entity_poly.entity_id
_entity_poly.type
_entity_poly.pdbx_seq_one_letter_code
_entity_poly.pdbx_strand_id
1 'polypeptide(L)' 'MDPCKPQACAIQDCLKKANYDESKCTKVIDQLYLCCTKFYAENGEEVRSPCCPTPKLLKFKIEQRKKEGDLDARLLR' A
#
# COMPACT_ATOMS: atom_id res chain seq x y z
N MET A 1 11.81 -2.52 -14.93
CA MET A 1 10.62 -3.19 -14.33
C MET A 1 10.01 -2.24 -13.33
N ASP A 2 8.69 -2.12 -13.29
CA ASP A 2 8.02 -1.25 -12.32
C ASP A 2 8.15 -1.84 -10.91
N PRO A 3 8.75 -1.12 -9.96
CA PRO A 3 8.95 -1.64 -8.61
C PRO A 3 7.58 -1.82 -7.94
N CYS A 4 7.40 -2.94 -7.28
CA CYS A 4 6.18 -3.31 -6.54
C CYS A 4 4.93 -3.60 -7.39
N LYS A 5 5.07 -3.71 -8.72
CA LYS A 5 3.98 -4.11 -9.62
C LYS A 5 3.30 -5.42 -9.24
N PRO A 6 4.01 -6.50 -8.86
CA PRO A 6 3.36 -7.75 -8.44
C PRO A 6 2.39 -7.55 -7.26
N GLN A 7 2.79 -6.76 -6.26
CA GLN A 7 1.98 -6.44 -5.09
C GLN A 7 0.79 -5.56 -5.48
N ALA A 8 1.00 -4.55 -6.32
CA ALA A 8 -0.07 -3.69 -6.80
C ALA A 8 -1.14 -4.49 -7.58
N CYS A 9 -0.72 -5.42 -8.45
CA CYS A 9 -1.64 -6.32 -9.15
C CYS A 9 -2.37 -7.27 -8.18
N ALA A 10 -1.67 -7.80 -7.17
CA ALA A 10 -2.27 -8.67 -6.17
C ALA A 10 -3.37 -7.97 -5.35
N ILE A 11 -3.24 -6.65 -5.10
CA ILE A 11 -4.31 -5.86 -4.46
C ILE A 11 -5.54 -5.83 -5.36
N GLN A 12 -5.39 -5.57 -6.66
CA GLN A 12 -6.52 -5.55 -7.59
C GLN A 12 -7.24 -6.89 -7.64
N ASP A 13 -6.52 -8.00 -7.61
CA ASP A 13 -7.12 -9.34 -7.59
C ASP A 13 -7.77 -9.65 -6.25
N CYS A 14 -7.20 -9.20 -5.13
CA CYS A 14 -7.83 -9.31 -3.82
C CYS A 14 -9.15 -8.54 -3.77
N LEU A 15 -9.17 -7.29 -4.25
CA LEU A 15 -10.37 -6.45 -4.22
C LEU A 15 -11.51 -7.09 -5.01
N LYS A 16 -11.24 -7.59 -6.22
CA LYS A 16 -12.26 -8.31 -7.01
C LYS A 16 -12.85 -9.51 -6.25
N LYS A 17 -12.02 -10.27 -5.53
CA LYS A 17 -12.46 -11.42 -4.72
C LYS A 17 -13.17 -11.03 -3.44
N ALA A 18 -12.82 -9.88 -2.87
CA ALA A 18 -13.33 -9.38 -1.61
C ALA A 18 -14.60 -8.51 -1.77
N ASN A 19 -15.17 -8.41 -2.98
CA ASN A 19 -16.24 -7.45 -3.30
C ASN A 19 -15.85 -5.99 -2.98
N TYR A 20 -14.61 -5.63 -3.32
CA TYR A 20 -14.01 -4.31 -3.09
C TYR A 20 -13.86 -3.92 -1.61
N ASP A 21 -13.94 -4.90 -0.70
CA ASP A 21 -13.67 -4.71 0.72
C ASP A 21 -12.15 -4.70 0.97
N GLU A 22 -11.56 -3.51 0.98
CA GLU A 22 -10.12 -3.32 1.22
C GLU A 22 -9.64 -3.89 2.55
N SER A 23 -10.49 -3.94 3.58
CA SER A 23 -10.14 -4.51 4.90
C SER A 23 -9.81 -6.00 4.86
N LYS A 24 -10.23 -6.72 3.82
CA LYS A 24 -9.86 -8.12 3.58
C LYS A 24 -8.53 -8.28 2.85
N CYS A 25 -7.97 -7.18 2.35
CA CYS A 25 -6.77 -7.15 1.53
C CYS A 25 -5.55 -6.59 2.26
N THR A 26 -5.68 -6.27 3.56
CA THR A 26 -4.65 -5.64 4.39
C THR A 26 -3.28 -6.28 4.22
N LYS A 27 -3.18 -7.62 4.27
CA LYS A 27 -1.92 -8.34 4.11
C LYS A 27 -1.20 -8.03 2.79
N VAL A 28 -1.95 -7.93 1.70
CA VAL A 28 -1.39 -7.62 0.38
C VAL A 28 -0.97 -6.15 0.31
N ILE A 29 -1.71 -5.28 0.98
CA ILE A 29 -1.37 -3.86 1.05
C ILE A 29 -0.12 -3.64 1.92
N ASP A 30 0.05 -4.37 3.03
CA ASP A 30 1.28 -4.33 3.84
C ASP A 30 2.49 -4.76 3.01
N GLN A 31 2.35 -5.79 2.17
CA GLN A 31 3.40 -6.22 1.26
C GLN A 31 3.75 -5.12 0.23
N LEU A 32 2.75 -4.40 -0.28
CA LEU A 32 2.98 -3.24 -1.15
C LEU A 32 3.75 -2.15 -0.39
N TYR A 33 3.33 -1.80 0.82
CA TYR A 33 3.98 -0.74 1.61
C TYR A 33 5.40 -1.12 2.01
N LEU A 34 5.66 -2.38 2.35
CA LEU A 34 7.00 -2.89 2.60
C LEU A 34 7.86 -2.75 1.35
N CYS A 35 7.34 -3.15 0.18
CA CYS A 35 8.04 -3.01 -1.08
C CYS A 35 8.36 -1.55 -1.40
N CYS A 36 7.39 -0.64 -1.25
CA CYS A 36 7.59 0.78 -1.52
C CYS A 36 8.56 1.42 -0.52
N THR A 37 8.52 1.01 0.75
CA THR A 37 9.47 1.49 1.77
C THR A 37 10.90 1.10 1.40
N LYS A 38 11.11 -0.16 0.98
CA LYS A 38 12.42 -0.63 0.51
C LYS A 38 12.86 0.12 -0.75
N PHE A 39 11.96 0.31 -1.71
CA PHE A 39 12.24 1.05 -2.94
C PHE A 39 12.75 2.47 -2.64
N TYR A 40 12.08 3.21 -1.76
CA TYR A 40 12.52 4.56 -1.39
C TYR A 40 13.80 4.57 -0.55
N ALA A 41 14.04 3.56 0.28
CA ALA A 41 15.29 3.42 1.03
C ALA A 41 16.51 3.20 0.10
N GLU A 42 16.33 2.47 -1.00
CA GLU A 42 17.41 2.15 -1.95
C GLU A 42 17.63 3.24 -3.01
N ASN A 43 16.58 3.95 -3.41
CA ASN A 43 16.62 4.86 -4.56
C ASN A 43 16.43 6.34 -4.20
N GLY A 44 16.15 6.65 -2.93
CA GLY A 44 15.86 8.00 -2.43
C GLY A 44 14.37 8.36 -2.47
N GLU A 45 13.97 9.42 -1.76
CA GLU A 45 12.56 9.83 -1.68
C GLU A 45 12.08 10.64 -2.90
N GLU A 46 12.99 11.12 -3.75
CA GLU A 46 12.65 11.92 -4.95
C GLU A 46 12.16 11.06 -6.12
N VAL A 47 12.48 9.76 -6.14
CA VAL A 47 12.07 8.88 -7.22
C VAL A 47 10.57 8.61 -7.17
N ARG A 48 9.97 8.34 -8.34
CA ARG A 48 8.54 8.04 -8.46
C ARG A 48 8.33 6.68 -9.08
N SER A 49 7.33 5.97 -8.59
CA SER A 49 6.85 4.71 -9.16
C SER A 49 5.34 4.78 -9.30
N PRO A 50 4.77 4.36 -10.45
CA PRO A 50 3.31 4.30 -10.62
C PRO A 50 2.65 3.28 -9.68
N CYS A 51 3.42 2.35 -9.10
CA CYS A 51 2.92 1.34 -8.18
C CYS A 51 3.05 1.74 -6.71
N CYS A 52 3.72 2.85 -6.39
CA CYS A 52 3.94 3.30 -5.02
C CYS A 52 3.30 4.67 -4.77
N PRO A 53 2.64 4.86 -3.61
CA PRO A 53 2.24 6.19 -3.16
C PRO A 53 3.49 7.02 -2.85
N THR A 54 3.37 8.36 -2.92
CA THR A 54 4.48 9.26 -2.59
C THR A 54 5.04 8.97 -1.19
N PRO A 55 6.34 9.17 -0.93
CA PRO A 55 6.95 8.80 0.35
C PRO A 55 6.24 9.41 1.56
N LYS A 56 5.81 10.67 1.46
CA LYS A 56 5.03 11.35 2.50
C LYS A 56 3.69 10.65 2.77
N LEU A 57 2.97 10.25 1.71
CA LEU A 57 1.69 9.54 1.84
C LEU A 57 1.90 8.11 2.35
N LEU A 58 2.96 7.44 1.91
CA LEU A 58 3.33 6.10 2.38
C LEU A 58 3.58 6.12 3.90
N LYS A 59 4.42 7.04 4.38
CA LYS A 59 4.71 7.23 5.82
C LYS A 59 3.42 7.47 6.60
N PHE A 60 2.59 8.42 6.14
CA PHE A 60 1.31 8.73 6.77
C PHE A 60 0.38 7.50 6.85
N LYS A 61 0.25 6.73 5.77
CA LYS A 61 -0.60 5.52 5.76
C LYS A 61 -0.09 4.42 6.69
N ILE A 62 1.21 4.20 6.75
CA ILE A 62 1.83 3.27 7.70
C ILE A 62 1.58 3.71 9.13
N GLU A 63 1.69 5.00 9.44
CA GLU A 63 1.40 5.55 10.77
C GLU A 63 -0.07 5.44 11.15
N GLN A 64 -0.98 5.73 10.22
CA GLN A 64 -2.42 5.59 10.42
C GLN A 64 -2.76 4.13 10.78
N ARG A 65 -2.21 3.16 10.05
CA ARG A 65 -2.42 1.73 10.35
C ARG A 65 -1.89 1.30 11.71
N LYS A 66 -0.76 1.85 12.15
CA LYS A 66 -0.21 1.57 13.48
C LYS A 66 -1.11 2.10 14.61
N LYS A 67 -1.81 3.22 14.38
CA LYS A 67 -2.67 3.88 15.39
C LYS A 67 -4.08 3.34 15.41
N GLU A 68 -4.65 3.11 14.22
CA GLU A 68 -6.08 2.83 14.04
C GLU A 68 -6.35 1.37 13.64
N GLY A 69 -5.28 0.58 13.44
CA GLY A 69 -5.35 -0.79 12.96
C GLY A 69 -5.50 -0.88 11.43
N ASP A 70 -5.87 -2.06 10.94
CA ASP A 70 -5.98 -2.42 9.52
C ASP A 70 -7.21 -1.81 8.82
N LEU A 71 -7.56 -0.57 9.16
CA LEU A 71 -8.70 0.18 8.63
C LEU A 71 -8.37 0.72 7.23
N ASP A 72 -8.35 -0.19 6.28
CA ASP A 72 -8.26 0.13 4.87
C ASP A 72 -9.64 0.44 4.32
N ALA A 73 -9.87 1.73 4.06
CA ALA A 73 -11.08 2.28 3.45
C ALA A 73 -12.38 2.16 4.26
N ARG A 74 -12.33 2.05 5.58
CA ARG A 74 -13.52 2.31 6.40
C ARG A 74 -13.67 3.82 6.55
N LEU A 75 -14.49 4.44 5.69
CA LEU A 75 -14.93 5.81 5.88
C LEU A 75 -15.54 5.88 7.30
N LEU A 76 -14.84 6.49 8.25
CA LEU A 76 -15.41 6.83 9.55
C LEU A 76 -16.58 7.77 9.24
N ARG A 77 -17.80 7.21 9.29
CA ARG A 77 -19.04 7.98 9.26
C ARG A 77 -19.25 8.66 10.59
#